data_AF-A0AAF0R4P4-F1
#
_entry.id   AF-A0AAF0R4P4-F1
#
_cell.length_a   1.000
_cell.length_b   1.000
_cell.length_c   1.000
_cell.angle_alpha   90.00
_cell.angle_beta   90.00
_cell.angle_gamma   90.00
#
_symmetry.space_group_name_H-M   'P 1'
#
loop_
_entity.id
_entity.type
_entity.pdbx_description
1 polymer ?
#
loop_
_entity_poly.entity_id
_entity_poly.type
_entity_poly.pdbx_seq_one_letter_code
_entity_poly.pdbx_strand_id
1 'polypeptide(L)'
;MAASSPIKCRHLVNYHPTVWGYHFLSYTPVNVFQQFTEQDGKFKETLTNEVKGLLSLYEASHLRVHDEEILEEALTFTTTHLKSIVSNLSNNSLNVEITEALSQPIRMTLPRMGARKYISIYENNDAHNNLLLKFAKLDFNMLQKFHQRELSELTRLNII
;
A
#
# COMPACT_ATOMS: atom_id res chain seq x y z
N MET A 1 -31.66 -6.69 19.32
CA MET A 1 -30.86 -7.62 18.47
C MET A 1 -30.42 -6.83 17.26
N ALA A 2 -29.17 -6.38 17.21
CA ALA A 2 -28.64 -5.68 16.04
C ALA A 2 -28.39 -6.72 14.94
N ALA A 3 -29.05 -6.56 13.79
CA ALA A 3 -28.81 -7.40 12.64
C ALA A 3 -27.38 -7.19 12.15
N SER A 4 -26.59 -8.27 12.04
CA SER A 4 -25.28 -8.20 11.42
C SER A 4 -25.45 -7.83 9.95
N SER A 5 -24.93 -6.68 9.54
CA SER A 5 -24.87 -6.29 8.13
C SER A 5 -24.21 -7.42 7.32
N PRO A 6 -24.73 -7.74 6.12
CA PRO A 6 -24.15 -8.80 5.30
C PRO A 6 -22.68 -8.50 5.01
N ILE A 7 -21.82 -9.52 5.12
CA ILE A 7 -20.41 -9.43 4.74
C ILE A 7 -20.36 -9.08 3.26
N LYS A 8 -20.06 -7.82 2.95
CA LYS A 8 -19.94 -7.35 1.57
C LYS A 8 -18.60 -7.86 1.04
N CYS A 9 -18.64 -8.98 0.31
CA CYS A 9 -17.46 -9.49 -0.37
C CYS A 9 -17.00 -8.45 -1.40
N ARG A 10 -15.72 -8.03 -1.32
CA ARG A 10 -15.15 -7.07 -2.26
C ARG A 10 -15.07 -7.71 -3.64
N HIS A 11 -16.02 -7.42 -4.53
CA HIS A 11 -15.93 -7.82 -5.93
C HIS A 11 -14.81 -7.00 -6.60
N LEU A 12 -13.72 -7.68 -6.97
CA LEU A 12 -12.63 -7.06 -7.71
C LEU A 12 -12.68 -7.49 -9.18
N VAL A 13 -12.31 -6.56 -10.05
CA VAL A 13 -12.05 -6.77 -11.49
C VAL A 13 -11.14 -7.99 -11.64
N ASN A 14 -11.41 -8.83 -12.66
CA ASN A 14 -10.75 -10.13 -12.91
C ASN A 14 -9.23 -10.02 -13.20
N TYR A 15 -8.44 -9.54 -12.25
CA TYR A 15 -6.98 -9.59 -12.33
C TYR A 15 -6.49 -10.97 -11.89
N HIS A 16 -5.45 -11.46 -12.58
CA HIS A 16 -4.83 -12.76 -12.32
C HIS A 16 -4.26 -12.81 -10.87
N PRO A 17 -4.60 -13.84 -10.08
CA PRO A 17 -4.22 -13.92 -8.67
C PRO A 17 -2.78 -14.42 -8.53
N THR A 18 -1.79 -13.53 -8.70
CA THR A 18 -0.37 -13.91 -8.51
C THR A 18 0.37 -13.13 -7.45
N VAL A 19 -0.26 -12.17 -6.76
CA VAL A 19 0.41 -11.43 -5.68
C VAL A 19 -0.53 -11.31 -4.49
N TRP A 20 -0.11 -11.90 -3.38
CA TRP A 20 -0.87 -12.27 -2.19
C TRP A 20 -1.56 -11.12 -1.42
N GLY A 21 -1.51 -9.88 -1.91
CA GLY A 21 -2.11 -8.70 -1.26
C GLY A 21 -3.62 -8.58 -1.45
N TYR A 22 -4.16 -9.00 -2.60
CA TYR A 22 -5.59 -8.83 -2.90
C TYR A 22 -6.50 -9.84 -2.19
N HIS A 23 -5.96 -11.03 -1.86
CA HIS A 23 -6.73 -12.08 -1.21
C HIS A 23 -7.07 -11.73 0.24
N PHE A 24 -6.08 -11.28 1.02
CA PHE A 24 -6.25 -11.03 2.46
C PHE A 24 -7.26 -9.92 2.78
N LEU A 25 -7.24 -8.82 2.03
CA LEU A 25 -8.15 -7.70 2.27
C LEU A 25 -9.51 -7.85 1.57
N SER A 26 -9.68 -8.81 0.66
CA SER A 26 -10.99 -9.11 0.05
C SER A 26 -11.97 -9.83 0.99
N TYR A 27 -11.44 -10.56 1.99
CA TYR A 27 -12.23 -11.36 2.94
C TYR A 27 -12.23 -10.81 4.36
N THR A 28 -11.47 -9.75 4.64
CA THR A 28 -11.45 -9.16 5.98
C THR A 28 -12.71 -8.29 6.16
N PRO A 29 -13.62 -8.63 7.09
CA PRO A 29 -14.80 -7.82 7.31
C PRO A 29 -14.40 -6.46 7.88
N VAL A 30 -15.03 -5.38 7.42
CA VAL A 30 -14.65 -4.01 7.80
C VAL A 30 -14.83 -3.72 9.29
N ASN A 31 -15.64 -4.52 9.98
CA ASN A 31 -15.86 -4.40 11.42
C ASN A 31 -14.60 -4.69 12.26
N VAL A 32 -13.56 -5.32 11.70
CA VAL A 32 -12.28 -5.51 12.42
C VAL A 32 -11.62 -4.20 12.82
N PHE A 33 -11.99 -3.09 12.17
CA PHE A 33 -11.47 -1.77 12.49
C PHE A 33 -12.22 -1.09 13.65
N GLN A 34 -13.41 -1.56 14.04
CA GLN A 34 -14.22 -0.96 15.12
C GLN A 34 -13.52 -0.99 16.49
N GLN A 35 -12.60 -1.93 16.71
CA GLN A 35 -11.81 -1.97 17.95
C GLN A 35 -10.86 -0.76 18.10
N PHE A 36 -10.57 -0.08 16.99
CA PHE A 36 -9.67 1.08 16.94
C PHE A 36 -10.43 2.41 16.96
N THR A 37 -11.76 2.39 17.03
CA THR A 37 -12.60 3.59 17.09
C THR A 37 -13.11 3.88 18.50
N GLU A 38 -13.52 5.12 18.73
CA GLU A 38 -14.22 5.57 19.93
C GLU A 38 -15.74 5.36 19.78
N GLN A 39 -16.52 5.72 20.81
CA GLN A 39 -17.98 5.56 20.82
C GLN A 39 -18.68 6.42 19.78
N ASP A 40 -18.07 7.54 19.37
CA ASP A 40 -18.57 8.42 18.33
C ASP A 40 -18.24 7.94 16.90
N GLY A 41 -17.54 6.80 16.78
CA GLY A 41 -17.18 6.17 15.51
C GLY A 41 -15.86 6.69 14.90
N LYS A 42 -15.14 7.61 15.55
CA LYS A 42 -13.85 8.11 15.06
C LYS A 42 -12.68 7.25 15.50
N PHE A 43 -11.60 7.20 14.72
CA PHE A 43 -10.36 6.53 15.15
C PHE A 43 -9.75 7.19 16.40
N LYS A 44 -9.26 6.35 17.32
CA LYS A 44 -8.59 6.79 18.55
C LYS A 44 -7.33 7.59 18.22
N GLU A 45 -7.22 8.79 18.77
CA GLU A 45 -6.04 9.65 18.62
C GLU A 45 -4.74 8.97 19.10
N THR A 46 -4.82 8.02 20.03
CA THR A 46 -3.67 7.24 20.49
C THR A 46 -2.96 6.45 19.38
N LEU A 47 -3.64 6.16 18.26
CA LEU A 47 -3.07 5.45 17.11
C LEU A 47 -2.00 6.27 16.38
N THR A 48 -2.01 7.60 16.54
CA THR A 48 -1.04 8.50 15.90
C THR A 48 0.38 8.28 16.40
N ASN A 49 0.55 7.69 17.58
CA ASN A 49 1.85 7.33 18.15
C ASN A 49 2.53 6.19 17.37
N GLU A 50 1.76 5.30 16.74
CA GLU A 50 2.24 4.15 15.99
C GLU A 50 2.27 4.46 14.48
N VAL A 51 3.23 5.29 14.05
CA VAL A 51 3.31 5.82 12.67
C VAL A 51 3.25 4.73 11.59
N LYS A 52 3.90 3.59 11.80
CA LYS A 52 3.86 2.45 10.86
C LYS A 52 2.47 1.81 10.78
N GLY A 53 1.77 1.71 11.91
CA GLY A 53 0.39 1.25 11.96
C GLY A 53 -0.55 2.22 11.26
N LEU A 54 -0.35 3.53 11.45
CA LEU A 54 -1.08 4.59 10.77
C LEU A 54 -0.90 4.54 9.25
N LEU A 55 0.34 4.35 8.77
CA LEU A 55 0.64 4.17 7.35
C LEU A 55 -0.01 2.88 6.78
N SER A 56 0.00 1.80 7.56
CA SER A 56 -0.65 0.54 7.15
C SER A 56 -2.17 0.70 7.02
N LEU A 57 -2.79 1.44 7.94
CA LEU A 57 -4.23 1.76 7.90
C LEU A 57 -4.55 2.67 6.71
N TYR A 58 -3.69 3.64 6.39
CA TYR A 58 -3.81 4.48 5.20
C TYR A 58 -3.86 3.63 3.92
N GLU A 59 -2.90 2.74 3.72
CA GLU A 59 -2.85 1.85 2.55
C GLU A 59 -4.07 0.91 2.47
N ALA A 60 -4.51 0.38 3.62
CA ALA A 60 -5.70 -0.45 3.70
C ALA A 60 -6.99 0.31 3.36
N SER A 61 -7.11 1.58 3.76
CA SER A 61 -8.27 2.43 3.47
C SER A 61 -8.44 2.74 1.97
N HIS A 62 -7.36 2.70 1.20
CA HIS A 62 -7.42 2.81 -0.27
C HIS A 62 -8.02 1.59 -0.95
N LEU A 63 -8.21 0.48 -0.26
CA LEU A 63 -8.92 -0.71 -0.76
C LEU A 63 -10.42 -0.69 -0.53
N ARG A 64 -10.96 0.39 0.05
CA ARG A 64 -12.39 0.52 0.33
C ARG A 64 -13.27 0.39 -0.91
N VAL A 65 -14.50 -0.04 -0.69
CA VAL A 65 -15.60 -0.06 -1.65
C VAL A 65 -16.75 0.84 -1.17
N HIS A 66 -17.81 0.96 -1.98
CA HIS A 66 -18.98 1.76 -1.62
C HIS A 66 -19.61 1.32 -0.29
N ASP A 67 -20.03 2.31 0.50
CA ASP A 67 -20.73 2.16 1.79
C ASP A 67 -19.86 1.60 2.93
N GLU A 68 -18.53 1.67 2.83
CA GLU A 68 -17.60 1.33 3.93
C GLU A 68 -17.18 2.60 4.70
N GLU A 69 -18.11 3.19 5.46
CA GLU A 69 -17.92 4.48 6.18
C GLU A 69 -16.68 4.48 7.09
N ILE A 70 -16.42 3.38 7.81
CA ILE A 70 -15.24 3.25 8.68
C ILE A 70 -13.92 3.36 7.91
N LEU A 71 -13.85 2.94 6.64
CA LEU A 71 -12.65 3.10 5.84
C LEU A 71 -12.56 4.49 5.17
N GLU A 72 -13.69 5.16 4.95
CA GLU A 72 -13.68 6.56 4.53
C GLU A 72 -13.16 7.47 5.67
N GLU A 73 -13.60 7.19 6.90
CA GLU A 73 -13.11 7.87 8.09
C GLU A 73 -11.64 7.50 8.36
N ALA A 74 -11.24 6.23 8.19
CA ALA A 74 -9.83 5.82 8.26
C ALA A 74 -8.95 6.59 7.28
N LEU A 75 -9.39 6.75 6.03
CA LEU A 75 -8.63 7.49 5.03
C LEU A 75 -8.48 8.95 5.46
N THR A 76 -9.55 9.58 5.94
CA THR A 76 -9.55 10.99 6.38
C THR A 76 -8.62 11.19 7.57
N PHE A 77 -8.76 10.35 8.60
CA PHE A 77 -7.93 10.35 9.81
C PHE A 77 -6.45 10.18 9.45
N THR A 78 -6.11 9.06 8.79
CA THR A 78 -4.72 8.74 8.47
C THR A 78 -4.08 9.77 7.54
N THR A 79 -4.79 10.28 6.53
CA THR A 79 -4.27 11.32 5.63
C THR A 79 -3.90 12.60 6.39
N THR A 80 -4.75 13.02 7.34
CA THR A 80 -4.53 14.24 8.13
C THR A 80 -3.28 14.12 8.99
N HIS A 81 -3.17 13.02 9.74
CA HIS A 81 -2.03 12.80 10.64
C HIS A 81 -0.73 12.52 9.89
N LEU A 82 -0.74 11.73 8.81
CA LEU A 82 0.46 11.47 8.01
C LEU A 82 1.02 12.76 7.36
N LYS A 83 0.16 13.67 6.88
CA LYS A 83 0.61 14.98 6.37
C LYS A 83 1.27 15.84 7.45
N SER A 84 0.70 15.82 8.66
CA SER A 84 1.29 16.51 9.82
C SER A 84 2.66 15.91 10.20
N ILE A 85 2.76 14.59 10.23
CA ILE A 85 4.00 13.84 10.52
C ILE A 85 5.09 14.19 9.51
N VAL A 86 4.81 14.12 8.20
CA VAL A 86 5.80 14.45 7.15
C VAL A 86 6.34 15.87 7.30
N SER A 87 5.49 16.80 7.73
CA SER A 87 5.87 18.21 7.94
C SER A 87 6.76 18.43 9.17
N ASN A 88 6.76 17.50 10.13
CA ASN A 88 7.43 17.65 11.44
C ASN A 88 8.61 16.69 11.64
N LEU A 89 8.77 15.64 10.82
CA LEU A 89 9.84 14.65 10.94
C LEU A 89 11.10 15.02 10.15
N SER A 90 12.26 14.65 10.69
CA SER A 90 13.53 14.67 9.94
C SER A 90 13.50 13.69 8.76
N ASN A 91 14.31 13.96 7.72
CA ASN A 91 14.44 13.12 6.54
C ASN A 91 15.03 11.75 6.91
N ASN A 92 14.18 10.77 7.17
CA ASN A 92 14.55 9.36 7.38
C ASN A 92 13.77 8.45 6.41
N SER A 93 14.13 7.17 6.36
CA SER A 93 13.51 6.19 5.45
C SER A 93 11.98 6.09 5.62
N LEU A 94 11.46 6.30 6.83
CA LEU A 94 10.02 6.25 7.10
C LEU A 94 9.29 7.48 6.54
N ASN A 95 9.89 8.67 6.62
CA ASN A 95 9.33 9.88 6.01
C ASN A 95 9.24 9.74 4.49
N VAL A 96 10.26 9.16 3.85
CA VAL A 96 10.22 8.84 2.41
C VAL A 96 9.07 7.89 2.08
N GLU A 97 8.88 6.83 2.88
CA GLU A 97 7.79 5.86 2.67
C GLU A 97 6.41 6.51 2.79
N ILE A 98 6.20 7.36 3.81
CA ILE A 98 4.94 8.10 3.99
C ILE A 98 4.71 9.08 2.83
N THR A 99 5.75 9.79 2.40
CA THR A 99 5.66 10.75 1.29
C THR A 99 5.28 10.04 -0.01
N GLU A 100 5.88 8.89 -0.30
CA GLU A 100 5.54 8.09 -1.47
C GLU A 100 4.11 7.56 -1.40
N ALA A 101 3.65 7.05 -0.25
CA ALA A 101 2.28 6.59 -0.07
C ALA A 101 1.25 7.71 -0.25
N LEU A 102 1.50 8.89 0.34
CA LEU A 102 0.64 10.07 0.18
C LEU A 102 0.59 10.57 -1.27
N SER A 103 1.67 10.38 -2.04
CA SER A 103 1.69 10.70 -3.48
C SER A 103 0.96 9.66 -4.31
N GLN A 104 1.15 8.38 -4.04
CA GLN A 104 0.51 7.30 -4.76
C GLN A 104 0.41 6.05 -3.87
N PRO A 105 -0.80 5.69 -3.42
CA PRO A 105 -1.01 4.48 -2.62
C PRO A 105 -0.57 3.22 -3.38
N ILE A 106 -0.19 2.18 -2.64
CA ILE A 106 0.28 0.91 -3.21
C ILE A 106 -0.76 0.33 -4.17
N ARG A 107 -2.04 0.36 -3.81
CA ARG A 107 -3.15 -0.14 -4.65
C ARG A 107 -3.20 0.52 -6.04
N MET A 108 -2.80 1.78 -6.12
CA MET A 108 -2.85 2.58 -7.36
C MET A 108 -1.53 2.55 -8.13
N THR A 109 -0.51 1.85 -7.62
CA THR A 109 0.83 1.82 -8.20
C THR A 109 1.03 0.57 -9.05
N LEU A 110 1.53 0.73 -10.28
CA LEU A 110 1.92 -0.41 -11.10
C LEU A 110 2.99 -1.23 -10.37
N PRO A 111 2.83 -2.56 -10.21
CA PRO A 111 3.73 -3.37 -9.37
C PRO A 111 5.21 -3.20 -9.71
N ARG A 112 5.52 -3.08 -11.01
CA ARG A 112 6.89 -2.88 -11.49
C ARG A 112 7.49 -1.52 -11.09
N MET A 113 6.68 -0.47 -11.14
CA MET A 113 7.07 0.88 -10.72
C MET A 113 7.20 0.96 -9.19
N GLY A 114 6.26 0.35 -8.47
CA GLY A 114 6.29 0.24 -7.01
C GLY A 114 7.53 -0.50 -6.53
N ALA A 115 7.84 -1.65 -7.13
CA ALA A 115 9.03 -2.43 -6.81
C ALA A 115 10.33 -1.62 -7.00
N ARG A 116 10.44 -0.84 -8.09
CA ARG A 116 11.61 0.02 -8.33
C ARG A 116 11.82 1.02 -7.19
N LYS A 117 10.76 1.74 -6.81
CA LYS A 117 10.80 2.75 -5.73
C LYS A 117 11.12 2.08 -4.39
N TYR A 118 10.42 0.99 -4.08
CA TYR A 118 10.54 0.33 -2.79
C TYR A 118 11.91 -0.34 -2.60
N ILE A 119 12.55 -0.87 -3.65
CA ILE A 119 13.94 -1.37 -3.55
C ILE A 119 14.87 -0.27 -3.03
N SER A 120 14.74 0.97 -3.51
CA SER A 120 15.55 2.10 -3.04
C SER A 120 15.22 2.51 -1.61
N ILE A 121 13.94 2.48 -1.21
CA ILE A 121 13.53 2.75 0.18
C ILE A 121 14.10 1.67 1.11
N TYR A 122 13.93 0.40 0.74
CA TYR A 122 14.36 -0.76 1.53
C TYR A 122 15.87 -0.82 1.69
N GLU A 123 16.64 -0.40 0.70
CA GLU A 123 18.11 -0.29 0.80
C GLU A 123 18.56 0.70 1.88
N ASN A 124 17.80 1.78 2.10
CA ASN A 124 18.11 2.80 3.10
C ASN A 124 17.55 2.47 4.50
N ASN A 125 16.91 1.31 4.68
CA ASN A 125 16.40 0.87 5.96
C ASN A 125 17.49 0.11 6.73
N ASP A 126 17.90 0.59 7.90
CA ASP A 126 18.95 -0.03 8.70
C ASP A 126 18.67 -1.49 9.09
N ALA A 127 17.39 -1.89 9.14
CA ALA A 127 16.96 -3.24 9.49
C ALA A 127 16.71 -4.16 8.27
N HIS A 128 17.13 -3.74 7.07
CA HIS A 128 16.85 -4.52 5.86
C HIS A 128 17.61 -5.85 5.84
N ASN A 129 16.99 -6.85 5.22
CA ASN A 129 17.61 -8.14 4.96
C ASN A 129 18.47 -8.05 3.69
N ASN A 130 19.79 -8.16 3.85
CA ASN A 130 20.75 -8.09 2.75
C ASN A 130 20.50 -9.12 1.64
N LEU A 131 20.09 -10.35 2.00
CA LEU A 131 19.82 -11.40 1.03
C LEU A 131 18.58 -11.06 0.19
N LEU A 132 17.51 -10.59 0.84
CA LEU A 132 16.29 -10.16 0.17
C LEU A 132 16.55 -8.96 -0.76
N LEU A 133 17.30 -7.96 -0.30
CA LEU A 133 17.65 -6.79 -1.12
C LEU A 133 18.46 -7.21 -2.36
N LYS A 134 19.47 -8.07 -2.18
CA LYS A 134 20.28 -8.58 -3.29
C LYS A 134 19.44 -9.36 -4.29
N PHE A 135 18.57 -10.24 -3.79
CA PHE A 135 17.64 -10.99 -4.64
C PHE A 135 16.73 -10.07 -5.45
N ALA A 136 16.08 -9.11 -4.79
CA ALA A 136 15.17 -8.16 -5.44
C ALA A 136 15.87 -7.34 -6.54
N LYS A 137 17.10 -6.87 -6.31
CA LYS A 137 17.89 -6.15 -7.32
C LYS A 137 18.25 -7.03 -8.53
N LEU A 138 18.64 -8.28 -8.30
CA LEU A 138 18.98 -9.21 -9.37
C LEU A 138 17.77 -9.56 -10.22
N ASP A 139 16.65 -9.91 -9.58
CA ASP A 139 15.38 -10.19 -10.26
C ASP A 139 14.90 -8.98 -11.09
N PHE A 140 14.95 -7.79 -10.48
CA PHE A 140 14.58 -6.55 -11.17
C PHE A 140 15.44 -6.33 -12.42
N ASN A 141 16.77 -6.49 -12.33
CA ASN A 141 17.67 -6.25 -13.44
C ASN A 141 17.55 -7.32 -14.53
N MET A 142 17.33 -8.58 -14.16
CA MET A 142 17.10 -9.68 -15.10
C MET A 142 15.85 -9.43 -15.94
N LEU A 143 14.73 -9.09 -15.31
CA LEU A 143 13.49 -8.78 -16.02
C LEU A 143 13.61 -7.52 -16.89
N GLN A 144 14.32 -6.50 -16.41
CA GLN A 144 14.60 -5.30 -17.20
C GLN A 144 15.39 -5.64 -18.48
N LYS A 145 16.39 -6.53 -18.38
CA LYS A 145 17.16 -6.98 -19.55
C LYS A 145 16.30 -7.78 -20.54
N PHE A 146 15.36 -8.56 -20.04
CA PHE A 146 14.39 -9.27 -20.88
C PHE A 146 13.51 -8.28 -21.65
N HIS A 147 12.88 -7.32 -20.96
CA HIS A 147 12.06 -6.29 -21.61
C HIS A 147 12.85 -5.44 -22.62
N GLN A 148 14.13 -5.13 -22.35
CA GLN A 148 14.99 -4.42 -23.31
C GLN A 148 15.19 -5.19 -24.61
N ARG A 149 15.31 -6.52 -24.55
CA ARG A 149 15.41 -7.37 -25.74
C ARG A 149 14.08 -7.40 -26.51
N GLU A 150 12.96 -7.56 -25.81
CA GLU A 150 11.63 -7.53 -26.42
C GLU A 150 11.40 -6.20 -27.14
N LEU A 151 11.67 -5.07 -26.48
CA LEU A 151 11.57 -3.75 -27.09
C LEU A 151 12.49 -3.61 -28.31
N SER A 152 13.74 -4.09 -28.24
CA SER A 152 14.65 -4.06 -29.38
C SER A 152 14.11 -4.83 -30.59
N GLU A 153 13.49 -6.00 -30.36
CA GLU A 153 12.88 -6.78 -31.43
C GLU A 153 11.62 -6.11 -32.00
N LEU A 154 10.76 -5.57 -31.14
CA LEU A 154 9.55 -4.86 -31.59
C LEU A 154 9.91 -3.63 -32.43
N THR A 155 10.91 -2.85 -32.01
CA THR A 155 11.42 -1.71 -32.79
C THR A 155 12.08 -2.16 -34.09
N ARG A 156 12.86 -3.25 -34.08
CA ARG A 156 13.47 -3.80 -35.31
C ARG A 156 12.41 -4.23 -36.34
N LEU A 157 11.28 -4.74 -35.86
CA LEU A 157 10.14 -5.17 -36.68
C LEU A 157 9.15 -4.03 -37.00
N ASN A 158 9.40 -2.80 -36.54
CA ASN A 158 8.49 -1.65 -36.66
C ASN A 158 7.06 -1.94 -36.14
N ILE A 159 6.95 -2.75 -35.09
CA ILE A 159 5.66 -3.02 -34.43
C ILE A 159 5.27 -1.87 -33.49
N ILE A 160 6.28 -1.21 -32.90
CA ILE A 160 6.16 0.00 -32.08
C ILE A 160 7.14 1.06 -32.59
#